data_AF-A0A976DXR7-F1
#
_entry.id   AF-A0A976DXR7-F1
#
_cell.length_a   1.000
_cell.length_b   1.000
_cell.length_c   1.000
_cell.angle_alpha   90.00
_cell.angle_beta   90.00
_cell.angle_gamma   90.00
#
_symmetry.space_group_name_H-M   'P 1'
#
loop_
_entity.id
_entity.type
_entity.pdbx_description
1 polymer ?
#
loop_
_entity_poly.entity_id
_entity_poly.type
_entity_poly.pdbx_seq_one_letter_code
_entity_poly.pdbx_strand_id
1 'polypeptide(L)'
;LNAEWGQGWLARFRKFDVRPFAAASIGQVHRAETRDGRVLAIKVQYPGVRASIDSDVDNIAALMRLPGVLPKGMDITPLLAAAKAQLRDEADYLAEAAHLRHFSSLLAGSADFVLPELQEDLSTGQVLAMTYIDSQPIDTLEAASQAVRDRAAANLIDLVLRELFTFHAMQTDPNLANYRVEAATGRIVLLDFGAVRAVDPGLSATFRALLNAALDRDSGAIRAAMLQIGYFGPDTAPHHQDLIQRMFDLAMDPLRQDTPFDFGQSDLLDRLRDMGLALGTERDLMHVPPAETLFLHRKIGGMYLLATRLRARVNLRELVERYR
;
A
#
# COMPACT_ATOMS: atom_id res chain seq x y z
N LEU A 1 -12.29 -25.08 2.31
CA LEU A 1 -12.92 -25.30 3.64
C LEU A 1 -12.89 -26.76 4.08
N ASN A 2 -13.52 -27.73 3.40
CA ASN A 2 -13.40 -29.15 3.79
C ASN A 2 -11.94 -29.65 3.88
N ALA A 3 -11.09 -29.25 2.93
CA ALA A 3 -9.67 -29.58 2.96
C ALA A 3 -8.91 -28.96 4.14
N GLU A 4 -9.36 -27.79 4.61
CA GLU A 4 -8.64 -26.98 5.61
C GLU A 4 -9.12 -27.25 7.04
N TRP A 5 -10.42 -27.55 7.21
CA TRP A 5 -11.06 -27.74 8.51
C TRP A 5 -11.72 -29.11 8.69
N GLY A 6 -11.64 -29.98 7.69
CA GLY A 6 -12.27 -31.30 7.69
C GLY A 6 -13.73 -31.30 7.26
N GLN A 7 -14.28 -32.50 7.06
CA GLN A 7 -15.70 -32.69 6.80
C GLN A 7 -16.54 -32.27 8.01
N GLY A 8 -17.71 -31.68 7.78
CA GLY A 8 -18.60 -31.22 8.85
C GLY A 8 -18.12 -29.96 9.58
N TRP A 9 -17.12 -29.22 9.05
CA TRP A 9 -16.60 -27.98 9.63
C TRP A 9 -17.69 -26.95 9.97
N LEU A 10 -18.81 -26.95 9.23
CA LEU A 10 -19.94 -26.04 9.45
C LEU A 10 -20.51 -26.19 10.87
N ALA A 11 -20.41 -27.37 11.48
CA ALA A 11 -20.83 -27.61 12.85
C ALA A 11 -19.97 -26.86 13.89
N ARG A 12 -18.81 -26.31 13.54
CA ARG A 12 -18.01 -25.44 14.43
C ARG A 12 -18.65 -24.05 14.59
N PHE A 13 -19.54 -23.68 13.68
CA PHE A 13 -20.19 -22.37 13.64
C PHE A 13 -21.64 -22.45 14.09
N ARG A 14 -22.10 -21.40 14.77
CA ARG A 14 -23.51 -21.14 15.03
C ARG A 14 -24.19 -20.63 13.77
N LYS A 15 -23.50 -19.77 13.03
CA LYS A 15 -23.92 -19.23 11.74
C LYS A 15 -22.71 -19.06 10.82
N PHE A 16 -22.85 -19.40 9.56
CA PHE A 16 -21.84 -19.13 8.53
C PHE A 16 -22.54 -18.64 7.27
N ASP A 17 -22.26 -17.42 6.86
CA ASP A 17 -22.86 -16.82 5.67
C ASP A 17 -22.13 -17.36 4.42
N VAL A 18 -22.74 -18.35 3.76
CA VAL A 18 -22.18 -18.99 2.56
C VAL A 18 -22.04 -18.04 1.38
N ARG A 19 -22.83 -16.96 1.35
CA ARG A 19 -22.66 -15.88 0.39
C ARG A 19 -21.57 -14.94 0.93
N PRO A 20 -20.46 -14.73 0.20
CA PRO A 20 -19.44 -13.80 0.64
C PRO A 20 -20.01 -12.37 0.63
N PHE A 21 -19.55 -11.55 1.57
CA PHE A 21 -19.94 -10.13 1.65
C PHE A 21 -18.88 -9.20 1.04
N ALA A 22 -17.66 -9.70 0.83
CA ALA A 22 -16.60 -8.99 0.14
C ALA A 22 -15.75 -9.96 -0.71
N ALA A 23 -15.18 -9.42 -1.79
CA ALA A 23 -14.15 -10.09 -2.58
C ALA A 23 -12.77 -9.70 -2.05
N ALA A 24 -11.81 -10.62 -2.15
CA ALA A 24 -10.39 -10.37 -1.98
C ALA A 24 -9.66 -10.68 -3.31
N SER A 25 -8.42 -10.22 -3.47
CA SER A 25 -7.64 -10.37 -4.73
C SER A 25 -7.71 -11.79 -5.32
N ILE A 26 -7.47 -12.80 -4.49
CA ILE A 26 -7.42 -14.22 -4.88
C ILE A 26 -8.41 -15.10 -4.10
N GLY A 27 -9.47 -14.49 -3.54
CA GLY A 27 -10.38 -15.20 -2.66
C GLY A 27 -11.64 -14.41 -2.32
N GLN A 28 -12.34 -14.88 -1.30
CA GLN A 28 -13.62 -14.32 -0.88
C GLN A 28 -13.73 -14.25 0.64
N VAL A 29 -14.45 -13.26 1.16
CA VAL A 29 -14.61 -13.05 2.59
C VAL A 29 -16.03 -13.37 3.02
N HIS A 30 -16.14 -14.27 3.99
CA HIS A 30 -17.40 -14.71 4.60
C HIS A 30 -17.54 -14.16 6.00
N ARG A 31 -18.76 -13.87 6.41
CA ARG A 31 -19.08 -13.56 7.81
C ARG A 31 -19.52 -14.84 8.51
N ALA A 32 -19.02 -15.06 9.71
CA ALA A 32 -19.42 -16.21 10.51
C ALA A 32 -19.54 -15.84 11.99
N GLU A 33 -20.28 -16.67 12.73
CA GLU A 33 -20.40 -16.61 14.18
C GLU A 33 -20.10 -18.01 14.72
N THR A 34 -19.06 -18.10 15.55
CA THR A 34 -18.66 -19.35 16.19
C THR A 34 -19.64 -19.73 17.31
N ARG A 35 -19.57 -20.97 17.81
CA ARG A 35 -20.43 -21.39 18.93
C ARG A 35 -20.12 -20.63 20.22
N ASP A 36 -18.87 -20.30 20.45
CA ASP A 36 -18.43 -19.47 21.59
C ASP A 36 -18.82 -17.99 21.49
N GLY A 37 -19.34 -17.54 20.34
CA GLY A 37 -19.91 -16.20 20.16
C GLY A 37 -19.01 -15.19 19.46
N ARG A 38 -17.79 -15.56 19.05
CA ARG A 38 -16.93 -14.72 18.21
C ARG A 38 -17.59 -14.49 16.85
N VAL A 39 -17.66 -13.23 16.43
CA VAL A 39 -18.09 -12.82 15.09
C VAL A 39 -16.85 -12.60 14.23
N LEU A 40 -16.74 -13.31 13.11
CA LEU A 40 -15.53 -13.43 12.32
C LEU A 40 -15.73 -12.97 10.88
N ALA A 41 -14.67 -12.39 10.33
CA ALA A 41 -14.44 -12.29 8.88
C ALA A 41 -13.47 -13.41 8.49
N ILE A 42 -13.86 -14.23 7.51
CA ILE A 42 -13.13 -15.43 7.11
C ILE A 42 -12.80 -15.31 5.63
N LYS A 43 -11.53 -15.01 5.34
CA LYS A 43 -10.99 -14.95 3.99
C LYS A 43 -10.62 -16.35 3.52
N VAL A 44 -11.16 -16.78 2.39
CA VAL A 44 -10.98 -18.12 1.83
C VAL A 44 -10.43 -17.98 0.42
N GLN A 45 -9.29 -18.62 0.15
CA GLN A 45 -8.70 -18.63 -1.19
C GLN A 45 -9.57 -19.40 -2.19
N TYR A 46 -9.55 -18.98 -3.45
CA TYR A 46 -10.13 -19.79 -4.52
C TYR A 46 -9.37 -21.12 -4.66
N PRO A 47 -10.08 -22.25 -4.85
CA PRO A 47 -9.43 -23.54 -5.01
C PRO A 47 -8.39 -23.54 -6.12
N GLY A 48 -7.17 -23.97 -5.81
CA GLY A 48 -6.09 -24.12 -6.80
C GLY A 48 -5.37 -22.84 -7.20
N VAL A 49 -5.78 -21.65 -6.72
CA VAL A 49 -5.20 -20.37 -7.16
C VAL A 49 -3.70 -20.30 -6.91
N ARG A 50 -3.22 -20.70 -5.73
CA ARG A 50 -1.78 -20.69 -5.39
C ARG A 50 -0.95 -21.58 -6.33
N ALA A 51 -1.53 -22.70 -6.79
CA ALA A 51 -0.84 -23.64 -7.66
C ALA A 51 -0.87 -23.21 -9.15
N SER A 52 -1.84 -22.38 -9.55
CA SER A 52 -2.02 -21.96 -10.94
C SER A 52 -1.36 -20.62 -11.29
N ILE A 53 -0.92 -19.82 -10.30
CA ILE A 53 -0.31 -18.48 -10.52
C ILE A 53 0.71 -18.48 -11.66
N ASP A 54 1.66 -19.42 -11.63
CA ASP A 54 2.75 -19.45 -12.60
C ASP A 54 2.23 -19.68 -14.02
N SER A 55 1.38 -20.68 -14.19
CA SER A 55 0.77 -21.02 -15.49
C SER A 55 -0.18 -19.94 -15.98
N ASP A 56 -0.95 -19.33 -15.09
CA ASP A 56 -1.93 -18.30 -15.46
C ASP A 56 -1.22 -17.04 -15.95
N VAL A 57 -0.15 -16.62 -15.25
CA VAL A 57 0.67 -15.49 -15.68
C VAL A 57 1.43 -15.82 -16.98
N ASP A 58 1.92 -17.06 -17.15
CA ASP A 58 2.57 -17.47 -18.40
C ASP A 58 1.60 -17.49 -19.60
N ASN A 59 0.34 -17.88 -19.39
CA ASN A 59 -0.70 -17.83 -20.40
C ASN A 59 -1.01 -16.38 -20.80
N ILE A 60 -1.14 -15.46 -19.84
CA ILE A 60 -1.29 -14.02 -20.13
C ILE A 60 -0.08 -13.49 -20.89
N ALA A 61 1.14 -13.86 -20.47
CA ALA A 61 2.36 -13.48 -21.14
C ALA A 61 2.39 -13.94 -22.61
N ALA A 62 1.90 -15.15 -22.90
CA ALA A 62 1.79 -15.66 -24.25
C ALA A 62 0.83 -14.82 -25.11
N LEU A 63 -0.32 -14.41 -24.55
CA LEU A 63 -1.27 -13.52 -25.23
C LEU A 63 -0.67 -12.13 -25.48
N MET A 64 0.08 -11.57 -24.53
CA MET A 64 0.72 -10.26 -24.69
C MET A 64 1.80 -10.25 -25.79
N ARG A 65 2.38 -11.41 -26.11
CA ARG A 65 3.36 -11.57 -27.19
C ARG A 65 2.73 -11.69 -28.58
N LEU A 66 1.40 -11.70 -28.69
CA LEU A 66 0.72 -11.72 -29.99
C LEU A 66 1.01 -10.43 -30.78
N PRO A 67 1.15 -10.51 -32.11
CA PRO A 67 1.43 -9.35 -32.94
C PRO A 67 0.38 -8.23 -32.74
N GLY A 68 0.85 -7.02 -32.46
CA GLY A 68 0.00 -5.83 -32.30
C GLY A 68 -0.54 -5.59 -30.89
N VAL A 69 -0.29 -6.48 -29.92
CA VAL A 69 -0.69 -6.27 -28.51
C VAL A 69 0.33 -5.40 -27.77
N LEU A 70 1.62 -5.73 -27.88
CA LEU A 70 2.70 -4.95 -27.28
C LEU A 70 3.51 -4.15 -28.32
N PRO A 71 4.06 -2.99 -27.93
CA PRO A 71 5.04 -2.28 -28.76
C PRO A 71 6.23 -3.17 -29.12
N LYS A 72 6.70 -3.07 -30.37
CA LYS A 72 7.87 -3.83 -30.84
C LYS A 72 9.09 -3.50 -29.98
N GLY A 73 9.73 -4.53 -29.44
CA GLY A 73 10.97 -4.40 -28.64
C GLY A 73 10.75 -4.21 -27.13
N MET A 74 9.51 -4.20 -26.63
CA MET A 74 9.24 -4.15 -25.20
C MET A 74 9.50 -5.51 -24.53
N ASP A 75 10.47 -5.57 -23.61
CA ASP A 75 10.66 -6.74 -22.75
C ASP A 75 9.81 -6.62 -21.48
N ILE A 76 8.78 -7.46 -21.38
CA ILE A 76 7.89 -7.53 -20.21
C ILE A 76 8.32 -8.60 -19.19
N THR A 77 9.40 -9.33 -19.43
CA THR A 77 9.84 -10.44 -18.58
C THR A 77 10.04 -10.03 -17.11
N PRO A 78 10.70 -8.89 -16.80
CA PRO A 78 10.84 -8.44 -15.41
C PRO A 78 9.49 -8.13 -14.75
N LEU A 79 8.55 -7.54 -15.49
CA LEU A 79 7.21 -7.23 -15.00
C LEU A 79 6.41 -8.51 -14.69
N LEU A 80 6.51 -9.53 -15.55
CA LEU A 80 5.88 -10.83 -15.32
C LEU A 80 6.46 -11.52 -14.08
N ALA A 81 7.77 -11.48 -13.90
CA ALA A 81 8.43 -12.04 -12.72
C ALA A 81 7.97 -11.34 -11.42
N ALA A 82 7.89 -10.01 -11.44
CA ALA A 82 7.37 -9.23 -10.33
C ALA A 82 5.89 -9.54 -10.04
N ALA A 83 5.05 -9.66 -11.08
CA ALA A 83 3.64 -10.02 -10.94
C ALA A 83 3.45 -11.42 -10.32
N LYS A 84 4.22 -12.42 -10.77
CA LYS A 84 4.20 -13.77 -10.15
C LYS A 84 4.61 -13.71 -8.69
N ALA A 85 5.69 -12.99 -8.35
CA ALA A 85 6.14 -12.85 -6.98
C ALA A 85 5.04 -12.23 -6.10
N GLN A 86 4.44 -11.12 -6.54
CA GLN A 86 3.35 -10.46 -5.81
C GLN A 86 2.15 -11.39 -5.59
N LEU A 87 1.69 -12.11 -6.62
CA LEU A 87 0.56 -13.04 -6.48
C LEU A 87 0.86 -14.20 -5.52
N ARG A 88 2.10 -14.69 -5.47
CA ARG A 88 2.50 -15.73 -4.53
C ARG A 88 2.48 -15.22 -3.09
N ASP A 89 2.91 -13.98 -2.87
CA ASP A 89 2.86 -13.35 -1.56
C ASP A 89 1.40 -13.14 -1.10
N GLU A 90 0.53 -12.68 -2.00
CA GLU A 90 -0.91 -12.56 -1.73
C GLU A 90 -1.58 -13.93 -1.45
N ALA A 91 -1.01 -15.01 -1.98
CA ALA A 91 -1.44 -16.39 -1.74
C ALA A 91 -0.87 -17.04 -0.47
N ASP A 92 -0.05 -16.33 0.31
CA ASP A 92 0.47 -16.82 1.58
C ASP A 92 -0.28 -16.23 2.78
N TYR A 93 -1.40 -16.85 3.14
CA TYR A 93 -2.22 -16.39 4.27
C TYR A 93 -1.53 -16.60 5.64
N LEU A 94 -0.50 -17.44 5.73
CA LEU A 94 0.29 -17.56 6.96
C LEU A 94 1.24 -16.37 7.11
N ALA A 95 1.85 -15.91 6.02
CA ALA A 95 2.63 -14.68 6.02
C ALA A 95 1.75 -13.47 6.37
N GLU A 96 0.58 -13.35 5.75
CA GLU A 96 -0.39 -12.29 6.10
C GLU A 96 -0.84 -12.36 7.56
N ALA A 97 -1.11 -13.55 8.09
CA ALA A 97 -1.43 -13.73 9.51
C ALA A 97 -0.30 -13.25 10.42
N ALA A 98 0.96 -13.52 10.06
CA ALA A 98 2.12 -13.04 10.80
C ALA A 98 2.24 -11.51 10.75
N HIS A 99 2.02 -10.90 9.57
CA HIS A 99 2.01 -9.45 9.43
C HIS A 99 0.87 -8.80 10.23
N LEU A 100 -0.34 -9.38 10.21
CA LEU A 100 -1.47 -8.89 10.99
C LEU A 100 -1.15 -8.90 12.49
N ARG A 101 -0.56 -9.98 13.03
CA ARG A 101 -0.12 -10.02 14.43
C ARG A 101 0.93 -8.96 14.72
N HIS A 102 1.92 -8.80 13.82
CA HIS A 102 3.00 -7.85 13.99
C HIS A 102 2.47 -6.41 14.04
N PHE A 103 1.65 -6.01 13.07
CA PHE A 103 1.04 -4.68 13.04
C PHE A 103 0.05 -4.45 14.19
N SER A 104 -0.66 -5.48 14.64
CA SER A 104 -1.51 -5.39 15.83
C SER A 104 -0.70 -5.07 17.08
N SER A 105 0.52 -5.61 17.20
CA SER A 105 1.45 -5.27 18.28
C SER A 105 2.02 -3.86 18.13
N LEU A 106 2.40 -3.44 16.92
CA LEU A 106 2.96 -2.10 16.67
C LEU A 106 1.94 -0.98 16.92
N LEU A 107 0.67 -1.26 16.67
CA LEU A 107 -0.44 -0.30 16.82
C LEU A 107 -1.29 -0.56 18.06
N ALA A 108 -0.79 -1.39 19.00
CA ALA A 108 -1.48 -1.68 20.25
C ALA A 108 -1.75 -0.39 21.04
N GLY A 109 -3.01 -0.21 21.46
CA GLY A 109 -3.43 0.99 22.20
C GLY A 109 -3.61 2.26 21.36
N SER A 110 -3.53 2.16 20.03
CA SER A 110 -3.80 3.30 19.15
C SER A 110 -5.21 3.85 19.33
N ALA A 111 -5.32 5.17 19.49
CA ALA A 111 -6.59 5.89 19.48
C ALA A 111 -7.14 6.09 18.07
N ASP A 112 -6.30 5.90 17.05
CA ASP A 112 -6.58 6.23 15.65
C ASP A 112 -6.83 4.99 14.78
N PHE A 113 -6.26 3.85 15.15
CA PHE A 113 -6.26 2.63 14.37
C PHE A 113 -6.84 1.45 15.15
N VAL A 114 -7.50 0.56 14.42
CA VAL A 114 -7.95 -0.75 14.92
C VAL A 114 -7.70 -1.81 13.87
N LEU A 115 -7.30 -3.00 14.31
CA LEU A 115 -7.02 -4.14 13.44
C LEU A 115 -7.87 -5.32 13.89
N PRO A 116 -8.30 -6.17 12.97
CA PRO A 116 -8.98 -7.40 13.34
C PRO A 116 -7.98 -8.35 14.04
N GLU A 117 -8.45 -9.06 15.05
CA GLU A 117 -7.63 -10.01 15.80
C GLU A 117 -7.60 -11.35 15.07
N LEU A 118 -6.40 -11.88 14.82
CA LEU A 118 -6.21 -13.17 14.19
C LEU A 118 -6.82 -14.31 15.04
N GLN A 119 -7.56 -15.20 14.39
CA GLN A 119 -8.09 -16.43 14.99
C GLN A 119 -7.25 -17.62 14.52
N GLU A 120 -6.23 -17.97 15.32
CA GLU A 120 -5.27 -19.01 14.96
C GLU A 120 -5.90 -20.39 14.81
N ASP A 121 -6.90 -20.70 15.65
CA ASP A 121 -7.62 -21.99 15.67
C ASP A 121 -8.45 -22.26 14.41
N LEU A 122 -8.62 -21.23 13.58
CA LEU A 122 -9.39 -21.25 12.34
C LEU A 122 -8.56 -20.82 11.12
N SER A 123 -7.30 -20.43 11.30
CA SER A 123 -6.44 -19.97 10.21
C SER A 123 -5.50 -21.08 9.73
N THR A 124 -5.30 -21.15 8.42
CA THR A 124 -4.50 -22.15 7.71
C THR A 124 -3.78 -21.50 6.52
N GLY A 125 -3.09 -22.28 5.69
CA GLY A 125 -2.44 -21.77 4.47
C GLY A 125 -3.41 -21.19 3.42
N GLN A 126 -4.69 -21.57 3.46
CA GLN A 126 -5.70 -21.15 2.46
C GLN A 126 -6.93 -20.47 3.09
N VAL A 127 -6.97 -20.35 4.42
CA VAL A 127 -8.05 -19.68 5.15
C VAL A 127 -7.46 -18.76 6.21
N LEU A 128 -7.86 -17.49 6.19
CA LEU A 128 -7.47 -16.52 7.21
C LEU A 128 -8.73 -16.08 7.96
N ALA A 129 -8.82 -16.44 9.23
CA ALA A 129 -9.93 -16.07 10.10
C ALA A 129 -9.50 -14.96 11.05
N MET A 130 -10.30 -13.90 11.12
CA MET A 130 -10.01 -12.73 11.95
C MET A 130 -11.32 -12.18 12.54
N THR A 131 -11.25 -11.37 13.60
CA THR A 131 -12.47 -10.75 14.15
C THR A 131 -13.15 -9.86 13.10
N TYR A 132 -14.47 -9.88 13.09
CA TYR A 132 -15.25 -8.98 12.26
C TYR A 132 -15.35 -7.62 12.94
N ILE A 133 -14.93 -6.56 12.24
CA ILE A 133 -15.08 -5.18 12.71
C ILE A 133 -16.18 -4.50 11.89
N ASP A 134 -17.24 -4.07 12.56
CA ASP A 134 -18.32 -3.32 11.93
C ASP A 134 -17.81 -1.95 11.48
N SER A 135 -17.78 -1.76 10.17
CA SER A 135 -17.06 -0.66 9.56
C SER A 135 -17.58 -0.34 8.17
N GLN A 136 -17.38 0.92 7.77
CA GLN A 136 -17.74 1.43 6.45
C GLN A 136 -16.48 1.77 5.63
N PRO A 137 -16.51 1.69 4.29
CA PRO A 137 -15.38 2.07 3.45
C PRO A 137 -14.87 3.48 3.79
N ILE A 138 -13.56 3.72 3.73
CA ILE A 138 -12.99 5.02 4.13
C ILE A 138 -13.47 6.18 3.26
N ASP A 139 -13.85 5.93 2.01
CA ASP A 139 -14.36 6.96 1.11
C ASP A 139 -15.73 7.50 1.49
N THR A 140 -16.47 6.81 2.38
CA THR A 140 -17.68 7.37 3.01
C THR A 140 -17.39 8.65 3.81
N LEU A 141 -16.13 8.86 4.22
CA LEU A 141 -15.71 10.09 4.88
C LEU A 141 -15.77 11.32 3.98
N GLU A 142 -15.90 11.19 2.65
CA GLU A 142 -16.11 12.33 1.74
C GLU A 142 -17.29 13.22 2.22
N ALA A 143 -18.35 12.60 2.74
CA ALA A 143 -19.53 13.27 3.28
C ALA A 143 -19.38 13.74 4.75
N ALA A 144 -18.27 13.40 5.41
CA ALA A 144 -18.02 13.81 6.79
C ALA A 144 -17.61 15.29 6.90
N SER A 145 -17.50 15.81 8.12
CA SER A 145 -16.97 17.15 8.35
C SER A 145 -15.51 17.26 7.90
N GLN A 146 -15.07 18.46 7.51
CA GLN A 146 -13.67 18.70 7.09
C GLN A 146 -12.67 18.21 8.14
N ALA A 147 -12.92 18.47 9.42
CA ALA A 147 -12.04 18.05 10.52
C ALA A 147 -11.87 16.51 10.59
N VAL A 148 -12.91 15.74 10.28
CA VAL A 148 -12.83 14.27 10.25
C VAL A 148 -12.01 13.79 9.06
N ARG A 149 -12.20 14.41 7.89
CA ARG A 149 -11.42 14.09 6.68
C ARG A 149 -9.94 14.42 6.85
N ASP A 150 -9.65 15.59 7.40
CA ASP A 150 -8.29 16.05 7.69
C ASP A 150 -7.59 15.13 8.68
N ARG A 151 -8.27 14.76 9.78
CA ARG A 151 -7.73 13.83 10.77
C ARG A 151 -7.46 12.45 10.17
N ALA A 152 -8.38 11.90 9.38
CA ALA A 152 -8.20 10.60 8.77
C ALA A 152 -7.00 10.57 7.80
N ALA A 153 -6.88 11.59 6.95
CA ALA A 153 -5.76 11.73 6.04
C ALA A 153 -4.43 11.94 6.79
N ALA A 154 -4.41 12.81 7.81
CA ALA A 154 -3.23 13.04 8.63
C ALA A 154 -2.76 11.77 9.33
N ASN A 155 -3.68 10.98 9.91
CA ASN A 155 -3.37 9.72 10.57
C ASN A 155 -2.77 8.70 9.58
N LEU A 156 -3.32 8.59 8.37
CA LEU A 156 -2.79 7.68 7.35
C LEU A 156 -1.43 8.11 6.80
N ILE A 157 -1.21 9.41 6.62
CA ILE A 157 0.10 9.94 6.23
C ILE A 157 1.11 9.67 7.35
N ASP A 158 0.74 9.90 8.61
CA ASP A 158 1.57 9.56 9.77
C ASP A 158 1.86 8.06 9.83
N LEU A 159 0.90 7.19 9.52
CA LEU A 159 1.12 5.75 9.42
C LEU A 159 2.18 5.41 8.37
N VAL A 160 2.15 6.02 7.17
CA VAL A 160 3.20 5.84 6.16
C VAL A 160 4.58 6.22 6.69
N LEU A 161 4.68 7.34 7.43
CA LEU A 161 5.93 7.79 8.03
C LEU A 161 6.41 6.80 9.09
N ARG A 162 5.52 6.28 9.95
CA ARG A 162 5.87 5.23 10.93
C ARG A 162 6.30 3.94 10.25
N GLU A 163 5.58 3.47 9.23
CA GLU A 163 5.92 2.29 8.43
C GLU A 163 7.34 2.39 7.88
N LEU A 164 7.71 3.56 7.35
CA LEU A 164 9.02 3.81 6.75
C LEU A 164 10.14 4.00 7.79
N PHE A 165 9.90 4.84 8.80
CA PHE A 165 10.95 5.40 9.66
C PHE A 165 11.04 4.79 11.06
N THR A 166 10.02 4.05 11.48
CA THR A 166 9.92 3.49 12.84
C THR A 166 9.75 1.98 12.81
N PHE A 167 8.79 1.48 12.03
CA PHE A 167 8.45 0.06 11.99
C PHE A 167 9.40 -0.72 11.09
N HIS A 168 9.97 -0.07 10.07
CA HIS A 168 10.74 -0.72 9.01
C HIS A 168 9.97 -1.87 8.35
N ALA A 169 8.65 -1.71 8.27
CA ALA A 169 7.71 -2.64 7.69
C ALA A 169 6.55 -1.82 7.13
N MET A 170 6.29 -1.95 5.83
CA MET A 170 5.31 -1.14 5.14
C MET A 170 4.33 -2.02 4.38
N GLN A 171 3.04 -1.75 4.56
CA GLN A 171 2.01 -2.26 3.65
C GLN A 171 2.10 -1.45 2.34
N THR A 172 2.40 -2.11 1.23
CA THR A 172 2.74 -1.45 -0.05
C THR A 172 1.59 -1.36 -1.05
N ASP A 173 0.46 -2.04 -0.80
CA ASP A 173 -0.72 -1.95 -1.67
C ASP A 173 -1.58 -0.71 -1.31
N PRO A 174 -1.67 0.29 -2.20
CA PRO A 174 -2.38 1.53 -1.93
C PRO A 174 -3.91 1.42 -1.99
N ASN A 175 -4.47 0.22 -2.17
CA ASN A 175 -5.90 0.05 -2.35
C ASN A 175 -6.71 0.63 -1.19
N LEU A 176 -7.62 1.56 -1.52
CA LEU A 176 -8.50 2.23 -0.55
C LEU A 176 -9.40 1.24 0.21
N ALA A 177 -9.71 0.09 -0.39
CA ALA A 177 -10.52 -0.95 0.24
C ALA A 177 -9.88 -1.54 1.51
N ASN A 178 -8.56 -1.39 1.66
CA ASN A 178 -7.80 -1.86 2.84
C ASN A 178 -8.03 -0.98 4.07
N TYR A 179 -8.59 0.22 3.87
CA TYR A 179 -8.89 1.19 4.93
C TYR A 179 -10.40 1.35 5.08
N ARG A 180 -10.88 1.20 6.30
CA ARG A 180 -12.29 1.41 6.65
C ARG A 180 -12.40 2.27 7.90
N VAL A 181 -13.61 2.63 8.29
CA VAL A 181 -13.88 3.41 9.50
C VAL A 181 -14.82 2.61 10.38
N GLU A 182 -14.39 2.33 11.61
CA GLU A 182 -15.17 1.65 12.63
C GLU A 182 -16.37 2.52 13.03
N ALA A 183 -17.59 1.98 12.90
CA ALA A 183 -18.81 2.76 13.11
C ALA A 183 -18.95 3.30 14.55
N ALA A 184 -18.45 2.54 15.53
CA ALA A 184 -18.61 2.86 16.95
C ALA A 184 -17.67 3.98 17.44
N THR A 185 -16.44 4.05 16.91
CA THR A 185 -15.39 4.94 17.46
C THR A 185 -14.86 5.95 16.44
N GLY A 186 -15.07 5.70 15.14
CA GLY A 186 -14.45 6.46 14.07
C GLY A 186 -12.96 6.16 13.85
N ARG A 187 -12.41 5.13 14.50
CA ARG A 187 -11.05 4.63 14.23
C ARG A 187 -10.94 4.07 12.83
N ILE A 188 -9.75 4.17 12.25
CA ILE A 188 -9.45 3.59 10.95
C ILE A 188 -9.17 2.10 11.13
N VAL A 189 -9.95 1.26 10.46
CA VAL A 189 -9.74 -0.17 10.40
C VAL A 189 -8.75 -0.49 9.28
N LEU A 190 -7.68 -1.21 9.61
CA LEU A 190 -6.71 -1.73 8.63
C LEU A 190 -6.97 -3.22 8.42
N LEU A 191 -7.29 -3.64 7.19
CA LEU A 191 -7.78 -5.00 6.91
C LEU A 191 -6.79 -5.94 6.22
N ASP A 192 -5.97 -5.43 5.30
CA ASP A 192 -5.15 -6.27 4.43
C ASP A 192 -3.66 -6.08 4.69
N PHE A 193 -2.98 -7.18 4.99
CA PHE A 193 -1.54 -7.24 5.27
C PHE A 193 -0.81 -8.23 4.35
N GLY A 194 -1.42 -8.61 3.21
CA GLY A 194 -0.84 -9.51 2.22
C GLY A 194 0.33 -8.89 1.45
N ALA A 195 0.37 -7.56 1.33
CA ALA A 195 1.41 -6.82 0.62
C ALA A 195 2.39 -6.08 1.55
N VAL A 196 2.66 -6.62 2.74
CA VAL A 196 3.67 -6.06 3.65
C VAL A 196 5.08 -6.42 3.19
N ARG A 197 5.97 -5.43 3.19
CA ARG A 197 7.39 -5.57 2.88
C ARG A 197 8.22 -5.05 4.05
N ALA A 198 9.31 -5.74 4.36
CA ALA A 198 10.35 -5.17 5.19
C ALA A 198 11.01 -4.01 4.45
N VAL A 199 11.29 -2.93 5.17
CA VAL A 199 12.06 -1.80 4.66
C VAL A 199 13.47 -1.93 5.21
N ASP A 200 14.47 -1.98 4.34
CA ASP A 200 15.86 -2.00 4.78
C ASP A 200 16.18 -0.75 5.65
N PRO A 201 16.79 -0.92 6.84
CA PRO A 201 17.11 0.21 7.70
C PRO A 201 18.05 1.24 7.05
N GLY A 202 18.97 0.82 6.18
CA GLY A 202 19.84 1.72 5.41
C GLY A 202 19.06 2.52 4.37
N LEU A 203 18.13 1.88 3.66
CA LEU A 203 17.22 2.56 2.74
C LEU A 203 16.34 3.57 3.51
N SER A 204 15.75 3.17 4.64
CA SER A 204 14.98 4.06 5.51
C SER A 204 15.78 5.27 5.99
N ALA A 205 17.02 5.05 6.42
CA ALA A 205 17.93 6.14 6.80
C ALA A 205 18.24 7.09 5.63
N THR A 206 18.40 6.55 4.42
CA THR A 206 18.63 7.35 3.20
C THR A 206 17.40 8.18 2.84
N PHE A 207 16.19 7.63 2.95
CA PHE A 207 14.95 8.40 2.80
C PHE A 207 14.80 9.48 3.88
N ARG A 208 15.23 9.22 5.12
CA ARG A 208 15.22 10.23 6.19
C ARG A 208 16.20 11.36 5.87
N ALA A 209 17.40 11.04 5.39
CA ALA A 209 18.37 12.03 4.95
C ALA A 209 17.82 12.88 3.78
N LEU A 210 17.15 12.25 2.81
CA LEU A 210 16.48 12.94 1.72
C LEU A 210 15.39 13.90 2.21
N LEU A 211 14.55 13.45 3.15
CA LEU A 211 13.52 14.28 3.77
C LEU A 211 14.13 15.50 4.48
N ASN A 212 15.16 15.29 5.29
CA ASN A 212 15.84 16.36 6.03
C ASN A 212 16.45 17.38 5.07
N ALA A 213 17.17 16.92 4.04
CA ALA A 213 17.72 17.78 3.00
C ALA A 213 16.64 18.56 2.24
N ALA A 214 15.49 17.93 1.95
CA ALA A 214 14.36 18.58 1.29
C ALA A 214 13.74 19.69 2.14
N LEU A 215 13.63 19.49 3.46
CA LEU A 215 13.12 20.49 4.40
C LEU A 215 14.11 21.64 4.60
N ASP A 216 15.42 21.34 4.63
CA ASP A 216 16.49 22.34 4.79
C ASP A 216 16.87 23.05 3.48
N ARG A 217 16.26 22.64 2.36
CA ARG A 217 16.49 23.16 1.00
C ARG A 217 17.95 23.02 0.54
N ASP A 218 18.63 21.97 0.99
CA ASP A 218 19.99 21.66 0.56
C ASP A 218 19.97 20.83 -0.73
N SER A 219 20.03 21.52 -1.87
CA SER A 219 20.02 20.87 -3.19
C SER A 219 21.19 19.88 -3.38
N GLY A 220 22.34 20.11 -2.74
CA GLY A 220 23.48 19.20 -2.82
C GLY A 220 23.21 17.90 -2.09
N ALA A 221 22.71 17.99 -0.85
CA ALA A 221 22.34 16.83 -0.06
C ALA A 221 21.13 16.08 -0.65
N ILE A 222 20.15 16.78 -1.21
CA ILE A 222 19.03 16.17 -1.93
C ILE A 222 19.58 15.31 -3.08
N ARG A 223 20.41 15.88 -3.95
CA ARG A 223 20.96 15.18 -5.12
C ARG A 223 21.79 13.96 -4.72
N ALA A 224 22.58 14.06 -3.66
CA ALA A 224 23.36 12.94 -3.13
C ALA A 224 22.46 11.79 -2.64
N ALA A 225 21.40 12.10 -1.88
CA ALA A 225 20.46 11.10 -1.40
C ALA A 225 19.65 10.47 -2.55
N MET A 226 19.27 11.26 -3.55
CA MET A 226 18.57 10.76 -4.75
C MET A 226 19.40 9.76 -5.56
N LEU A 227 20.73 9.99 -5.66
CA LEU A 227 21.67 9.02 -6.25
C LEU A 227 21.74 7.72 -5.45
N GLN A 228 21.81 7.82 -4.12
CA GLN A 228 21.88 6.65 -3.23
C GLN A 228 20.60 5.80 -3.26
N ILE A 229 19.42 6.44 -3.32
CA ILE A 229 18.12 5.76 -3.49
C ILE A 229 17.98 5.15 -4.89
N GLY A 230 18.75 5.66 -5.85
CA GLY A 230 18.73 5.20 -7.23
C GLY A 230 17.57 5.78 -8.04
N TYR A 231 17.18 7.03 -7.82
CA TYR A 231 16.26 7.71 -8.74
C TYR A 231 16.88 7.94 -10.12
N PHE A 232 18.19 8.13 -10.15
CA PHE A 232 19.02 8.17 -11.35
C PHE A 232 20.40 7.60 -11.02
N GLY A 233 21.10 7.11 -12.04
CA GLY A 233 22.47 6.63 -11.93
C GLY A 233 23.49 7.72 -12.24
N PRO A 234 24.79 7.46 -11.97
CA PRO A 234 25.87 8.38 -12.34
C PRO A 234 25.93 8.63 -13.85
N ASP A 235 25.54 7.64 -14.66
CA ASP A 235 25.53 7.69 -16.13
C ASP A 235 24.23 8.23 -16.73
N THR A 236 23.22 8.54 -15.90
CA THR A 236 21.99 9.19 -16.38
C THR A 236 22.33 10.57 -16.93
N ALA A 237 21.79 10.94 -18.08
CA ALA A 237 22.12 12.21 -18.73
C ALA A 237 21.84 13.41 -17.80
N PRO A 238 22.72 14.43 -17.74
CA PRO A 238 22.57 15.54 -16.78
C PRO A 238 21.20 16.22 -16.83
N HIS A 239 20.63 16.43 -18.02
CA HIS A 239 19.32 17.06 -18.18
C HIS A 239 18.17 16.19 -17.65
N HIS A 240 18.30 14.86 -17.70
CA HIS A 240 17.35 13.93 -17.07
C HIS A 240 17.45 13.99 -15.55
N GLN A 241 18.66 14.00 -15.00
CA GLN A 241 18.86 14.15 -13.55
C GLN A 241 18.25 15.46 -13.05
N ASP A 242 18.47 16.56 -13.77
CA ASP A 242 17.88 17.87 -13.44
C ASP A 242 16.36 17.85 -13.51
N LEU A 243 15.76 17.14 -14.47
CA LEU A 243 14.31 17.00 -14.57
C LEU A 243 13.74 16.19 -13.39
N ILE A 244 14.37 15.07 -13.04
CA ILE A 244 13.96 14.25 -11.88
C ILE A 244 14.11 15.04 -10.57
N GLN A 245 15.19 15.82 -10.42
CA GLN A 245 15.38 16.74 -9.30
C GLN A 245 14.26 17.79 -9.23
N ARG A 246 13.89 18.42 -10.36
CA ARG A 246 12.77 19.37 -10.40
C ARG A 246 11.43 18.73 -10.03
N MET A 247 11.17 17.50 -10.48
CA MET A 247 9.97 16.76 -10.10
C MET A 247 9.96 16.49 -8.59
N PHE A 248 11.10 16.10 -8.03
CA PHE A 248 11.24 15.89 -6.59
C PHE A 248 10.99 17.18 -5.81
N ASP A 249 11.64 18.29 -6.19
CA ASP A 249 11.44 19.58 -5.53
C ASP A 249 9.98 20.02 -5.56
N LEU A 250 9.31 19.87 -6.71
CA LEU A 250 7.89 20.12 -6.85
C LEU A 250 7.04 19.24 -5.94
N ALA A 251 7.36 17.95 -5.82
CA ALA A 251 6.66 17.02 -4.93
C ALA A 251 6.88 17.35 -3.44
N MET A 252 8.01 17.98 -3.09
CA MET A 252 8.35 18.37 -1.72
C MET A 252 7.81 19.75 -1.32
N ASP A 253 7.38 20.59 -2.26
CA ASP A 253 6.84 21.91 -1.97
C ASP A 253 5.70 21.92 -0.92
N PRO A 254 4.76 20.96 -0.90
CA PRO A 254 3.74 20.89 0.15
C PRO A 254 4.31 20.70 1.56
N LEU A 255 5.44 19.99 1.70
CA LEU A 255 6.08 19.70 2.98
C LEU A 255 6.84 20.92 3.54
N ARG A 256 7.10 21.93 2.70
CA ARG A 256 7.83 23.15 3.07
C ARG A 256 6.90 24.29 3.52
N GLN A 257 5.59 24.07 3.56
CA GLN A 257 4.58 25.06 3.93
C GLN A 257 4.24 24.96 5.41
N ASP A 258 4.10 26.11 6.08
CA ASP A 258 3.64 26.19 7.48
C ASP A 258 2.12 26.09 7.61
N THR A 259 1.40 26.15 6.49
CA THR A 259 -0.05 26.08 6.43
C THR A 259 -0.52 24.72 5.92
N PRO A 260 -1.75 24.29 6.27
CA PRO A 260 -2.32 23.07 5.72
C PRO A 260 -2.32 23.06 4.19
N PHE A 261 -1.81 21.98 3.61
CA PHE A 261 -1.88 21.73 2.18
C PHE A 261 -3.25 21.17 1.81
N ASP A 262 -3.97 21.85 0.90
CA ASP A 262 -5.28 21.41 0.41
C ASP A 262 -5.14 20.42 -0.76
N PHE A 263 -5.26 19.14 -0.45
CA PHE A 263 -5.16 18.07 -1.45
C PHE A 263 -6.30 18.09 -2.48
N GLY A 264 -7.45 18.70 -2.15
CA GLY A 264 -8.62 18.76 -3.01
C GLY A 264 -8.57 19.90 -4.04
N GLN A 265 -7.67 20.87 -3.86
CA GLN A 265 -7.49 22.01 -4.77
C GLN A 265 -6.12 22.03 -5.48
N SER A 266 -5.25 21.07 -5.18
CA SER A 266 -3.90 21.00 -5.74
C SER A 266 -3.88 20.42 -7.16
N ASP A 267 -3.11 21.06 -8.05
CA ASP A 267 -2.77 20.58 -9.39
C ASP A 267 -1.45 19.79 -9.44
N LEU A 268 -0.86 19.49 -8.27
CA LEU A 268 0.48 18.90 -8.16
C LEU A 268 0.62 17.60 -8.93
N LEU A 269 -0.37 16.70 -8.85
CA LEU A 269 -0.32 15.42 -9.57
C LEU A 269 -0.37 15.60 -11.09
N ASP A 270 -1.16 16.56 -11.58
CA ASP A 270 -1.22 16.85 -13.01
C ASP A 270 0.14 17.38 -13.50
N ARG A 271 0.75 18.32 -12.75
CA ARG A 271 2.08 18.83 -13.08
C ARG A 271 3.15 17.74 -13.05
N LEU A 272 3.16 16.87 -12.03
CA LEU A 272 4.10 15.75 -11.95
C LEU A 272 3.90 14.75 -13.09
N ARG A 273 2.65 14.44 -13.47
CA ARG A 273 2.33 13.58 -14.61
C ARG A 273 2.86 14.19 -15.91
N ASP A 274 2.60 15.46 -16.15
CA ASP A 274 2.99 16.14 -17.39
C ASP A 274 4.53 16.21 -17.52
N MET A 275 5.25 16.43 -16.41
CA MET A 275 6.71 16.31 -16.36
C MET A 275 7.20 14.86 -16.61
N GLY A 276 6.51 13.86 -16.04
CA GLY A 276 6.83 12.44 -16.26
C GLY A 276 6.61 11.99 -17.71
N LEU A 277 5.60 12.52 -18.40
CA LEU A 277 5.38 12.25 -19.82
C LEU A 277 6.52 12.81 -20.69
N ALA A 278 7.10 13.95 -20.33
CA ALA A 278 8.28 14.49 -21.01
C ALA A 278 9.49 13.54 -20.90
N LEU A 279 9.71 12.89 -19.75
CA LEU A 279 10.74 11.85 -19.58
C LEU A 279 10.48 10.64 -20.51
N GLY A 280 9.22 10.22 -20.64
CA GLY A 280 8.82 9.05 -21.43
C GLY A 280 9.07 9.20 -22.94
N THR A 281 9.17 10.43 -23.45
CA THR A 281 9.36 10.71 -24.89
C THR A 281 10.81 10.62 -25.36
N GLU A 282 11.77 10.61 -24.44
CA GLU A 282 13.20 10.52 -24.75
C GLU A 282 13.66 9.06 -24.68
N ARG A 283 14.16 8.51 -25.79
CA ARG A 283 14.57 7.10 -25.93
C ARG A 283 15.92 6.78 -25.30
N ASP A 284 16.61 7.78 -24.75
CA ASP A 284 17.93 7.59 -24.17
C ASP A 284 17.80 7.03 -22.75
N LEU A 285 18.31 5.80 -22.57
CA LEU A 285 18.57 5.10 -21.31
C LEU A 285 17.66 5.48 -20.13
N MET A 286 16.43 4.96 -20.12
CA MET A 286 15.57 5.06 -18.94
C MET A 286 16.18 4.28 -17.78
N HIS A 287 16.83 4.98 -16.86
CA HIS A 287 17.19 4.43 -15.56
C HIS A 287 15.90 4.09 -14.82
N VAL A 288 15.73 2.82 -14.46
CA VAL A 288 14.58 2.36 -13.68
C VAL A 288 15.00 2.29 -12.23
N PRO A 289 14.32 3.00 -11.31
CA PRO A 289 14.64 2.92 -9.89
C PRO A 289 14.49 1.48 -9.35
N PRO A 290 15.18 1.14 -8.25
CA PRO A 290 15.00 -0.14 -7.58
C PRO A 290 13.54 -0.45 -7.26
N ALA A 291 13.16 -1.72 -7.31
CA ALA A 291 11.77 -2.14 -7.08
C ALA A 291 11.23 -1.68 -5.71
N GLU A 292 12.07 -1.72 -4.67
CA GLU A 292 11.73 -1.25 -3.32
C GLU A 292 11.34 0.23 -3.30
N THR A 293 12.11 1.08 -4.00
CA THR A 293 11.82 2.50 -4.19
C THR A 293 10.47 2.69 -4.91
N LEU A 294 10.18 1.89 -5.94
CA LEU A 294 8.90 1.95 -6.65
C LEU A 294 7.71 1.56 -5.76
N PHE A 295 7.84 0.54 -4.92
CA PHE A 295 6.79 0.14 -3.98
C PHE A 295 6.50 1.24 -2.93
N LEU A 296 7.55 1.87 -2.39
CA LEU A 296 7.41 3.01 -1.48
C LEU A 296 6.65 4.16 -2.15
N HIS A 297 7.01 4.53 -3.38
CA HIS A 297 6.30 5.56 -4.12
C HIS A 297 4.85 5.20 -4.44
N ARG A 298 4.58 3.92 -4.73
CA ARG A 298 3.22 3.45 -4.97
C ARG A 298 2.34 3.65 -3.72
N LYS A 299 2.87 3.36 -2.53
CA LYS A 299 2.16 3.61 -1.26
C LYS A 299 1.96 5.11 -1.00
N ILE A 300 3.01 5.93 -1.16
CA ILE A 300 2.94 7.39 -0.96
C ILE A 300 1.93 8.02 -1.94
N GLY A 301 2.01 7.67 -3.23
CA GLY A 301 1.08 8.15 -4.26
C GLY A 301 -0.35 7.71 -3.98
N GLY A 302 -0.55 6.48 -3.50
CA GLY A 302 -1.84 5.99 -3.02
C GLY A 302 -2.43 6.84 -1.90
N MET A 303 -1.62 7.18 -0.89
CA MET A 303 -2.09 8.02 0.21
C MET A 303 -2.35 9.46 -0.22
N TYR A 304 -1.57 10.00 -1.17
CA TYR A 304 -1.88 11.28 -1.78
C TYR A 304 -3.25 11.25 -2.48
N LEU A 305 -3.52 10.23 -3.30
CA LEU A 305 -4.80 10.08 -3.99
C LEU A 305 -5.97 9.92 -3.01
N LEU A 306 -5.78 9.18 -1.92
CA LEU A 306 -6.74 9.08 -0.83
C LEU A 306 -7.03 10.46 -0.21
N ALA A 307 -5.99 11.22 0.12
CA ALA A 307 -6.13 12.56 0.71
C ALA A 307 -6.83 13.54 -0.25
N THR A 308 -6.53 13.46 -1.56
CA THR A 308 -7.23 14.23 -2.61
C THR A 308 -8.70 13.84 -2.69
N ARG A 309 -9.01 12.54 -2.67
CA ARG A 309 -10.39 12.05 -2.67
C ARG A 309 -11.18 12.55 -1.46
N LEU A 310 -10.57 12.54 -0.27
CA LEU A 310 -11.15 13.10 0.95
C LEU A 310 -11.14 14.64 0.98
N ARG A 311 -10.55 15.32 -0.02
CA ARG A 311 -10.36 16.79 -0.03
C ARG A 311 -9.78 17.28 1.30
N ALA A 312 -8.79 16.54 1.79
CA ALA A 312 -8.20 16.78 3.09
C ALA A 312 -7.27 18.01 3.05
N ARG A 313 -7.14 18.65 4.20
CA ARG A 313 -6.22 19.76 4.46
C ARG A 313 -5.32 19.36 5.60
N VAL A 314 -4.04 19.11 5.31
CA VAL A 314 -3.11 18.57 6.30
C VAL A 314 -1.87 19.44 6.37
N ASN A 315 -1.44 19.79 7.59
CA ASN A 315 -0.13 20.41 7.79
C ASN A 315 0.96 19.34 7.66
N LEU A 316 1.46 19.16 6.44
CA LEU A 316 2.44 18.12 6.14
C LEU A 316 3.78 18.39 6.81
N ARG A 317 4.18 19.65 6.92
CA ARG A 317 5.42 20.05 7.61
C ARG A 317 5.42 19.58 9.05
N GLU A 318 4.34 19.86 9.78
CA GLU A 318 4.21 19.45 11.19
C GLU A 318 4.29 17.92 11.37
N LEU A 319 3.74 17.15 10.43
CA LEU A 319 3.82 15.69 10.48
C LEU A 319 5.26 15.21 10.25
N VAL A 320 5.91 15.65 9.17
CA VAL A 320 7.23 15.15 8.79
C VAL A 320 8.34 15.61 9.73
N GLU A 321 8.21 16.77 10.38
CA GLU A 321 9.19 17.26 11.35
C GLU A 321 9.36 16.33 12.57
N ARG A 322 8.33 15.55 12.91
CA ARG A 322 8.39 14.53 13.99
C ARG A 322 9.34 13.37 13.67
N TYR A 323 9.72 13.22 12.39
CA TYR A 323 10.54 12.13 11.87
C TYR A 323 11.89 12.60 11.32
N ARG A 324 12.29 13.86 11.59
CA ARG A 324 13.64 14.33 11.30
C ARG A 324 14.72 13.44 11.95
#